data_AF-A0A2A4IU63-F1
#
_entry.id   AF-A0A2A4IU63-F1
#
_cell.length_a   1.000
_cell.length_b   1.000
_cell.length_c   1.000
_cell.angle_alpha   90.00
_cell.angle_beta   90.00
_cell.angle_gamma   90.00
#
_symmetry.space_group_name_H-M   'P 1'
#
loop_
_entity.id
_entity.type
_entity.pdbx_description
1 polymer ?
#
loop_
_entity_poly.entity_id
_entity_poly.type
_entity_poly.pdbx_seq_one_letter_code
_entity_poly.pdbx_strand_id
1 'polypeptide(L)'
;QISDLLGIQWAPMNIPMSRRLQTLAAFVWIYLILFGEALSIYLFIQLVYSRFWWAGILYGIWMLNDIDICSRGGRVSQWVRNWTWWRYLCDYFPITLVKTVDLDPSKNYMFAIFPHGVISLGAFGSFCTNATNFYKLFPGMSCHLITLGGHFLVPFFRDLALAIGMCSSSEQSLLHLLDQKKYEGNAVCMIIGGAAEALDAHPKEYKVILSRRKGFIRVAMKSGASLVPVFSFGETDLFHPPNNPENSLLRRFQEKVRQLTGISPMFPMGRGMFQYSYGVLPIRSPVTTVVGAPMEVKRNLEPTNEEIDAVHAEFTKRLQTLFETEKVKYLKYHEEAKLVIT
;
A
#
# COMPACT_ATOMS: atom_id res chain seq x y z
N GLN A 1 6.41 -32.84 -22.45
CA GLN A 1 7.75 -33.47 -22.40
C GLN A 1 8.84 -32.54 -21.85
N ILE A 2 9.07 -31.31 -22.34
CA ILE A 2 9.97 -30.32 -21.67
C ILE A 2 9.23 -29.56 -20.56
N SER A 3 7.98 -29.16 -20.81
CA SER A 3 7.13 -28.48 -19.82
C SER A 3 6.98 -29.27 -18.53
N ASP A 4 6.77 -30.58 -18.64
CA ASP A 4 6.52 -31.46 -17.49
C ASP A 4 7.81 -31.66 -16.69
N LEU A 5 8.97 -31.72 -17.37
CA LEU A 5 10.29 -31.80 -16.75
C LEU A 5 10.66 -30.51 -15.99
N LEU A 6 10.16 -29.37 -16.46
CA LEU A 6 10.30 -28.06 -15.81
C LEU A 6 9.16 -27.76 -14.81
N GLY A 7 8.21 -28.68 -14.60
CA GLY A 7 7.06 -28.47 -13.71
C GLY A 7 6.12 -27.33 -14.15
N ILE A 8 6.09 -26.99 -15.44
CA ILE A 8 5.30 -25.89 -15.99
C ILE A 8 3.83 -26.30 -16.07
N GLN A 9 2.99 -25.60 -15.31
CA GLN A 9 1.54 -25.72 -15.36
C GLN A 9 0.98 -24.62 -16.28
N TRP A 10 0.67 -24.97 -17.52
CA TRP A 10 0.11 -24.02 -18.49
C TRP A 10 -1.29 -23.57 -18.11
N ALA A 11 -1.60 -22.30 -18.39
CA ALA A 11 -2.96 -21.79 -18.26
C ALA A 11 -3.87 -22.48 -19.31
N PRO A 12 -5.11 -22.86 -18.95
CA PRO A 12 -6.05 -23.41 -19.91
C PRO A 12 -6.29 -22.47 -21.10
N MET A 13 -6.48 -23.01 -22.30
CA MET A 13 -6.77 -22.20 -23.48
C MET A 13 -8.18 -21.59 -23.44
N ASN A 14 -9.13 -22.24 -22.77
CA ASN A 14 -10.53 -21.78 -22.67
C ASN A 14 -10.77 -20.96 -21.39
N ILE A 15 -10.06 -19.84 -21.24
CA ILE A 15 -10.27 -18.88 -20.15
C ILE A 15 -11.18 -17.74 -20.63
N PRO A 16 -12.24 -17.38 -19.86
CA PRO A 16 -13.12 -16.25 -20.19
C PRO A 16 -12.35 -14.93 -20.34
N MET A 17 -12.81 -14.05 -21.22
CA MET A 17 -12.16 -12.74 -21.46
C MET A 17 -12.02 -11.90 -20.19
N SER A 18 -12.99 -11.97 -19.27
CA SER A 18 -12.91 -11.28 -17.98
C SER A 18 -11.67 -11.70 -17.17
N ARG A 19 -11.35 -13.01 -17.10
CA ARG A 19 -10.15 -13.49 -16.40
C ARG A 19 -8.86 -13.11 -17.12
N ARG A 20 -8.88 -12.99 -18.46
CA ARG A 20 -7.73 -12.49 -19.22
C ARG A 20 -7.46 -11.02 -18.94
N LEU A 21 -8.51 -10.19 -18.90
CA LEU A 21 -8.40 -8.77 -18.56
C LEU A 21 -7.92 -8.56 -17.11
N GLN A 22 -8.41 -9.37 -16.16
CA GLN A 22 -7.89 -9.38 -14.78
C GLN A 22 -6.39 -9.71 -14.73
N THR A 23 -5.96 -10.73 -15.49
CA THR A 23 -4.54 -11.12 -15.58
C THR A 23 -3.70 -10.00 -16.19
N LEU A 24 -4.19 -9.37 -17.26
CA LEU A 24 -3.54 -8.23 -17.89
C LEU A 24 -3.48 -7.02 -16.95
N ALA A 25 -4.52 -6.75 -16.17
CA ALA A 25 -4.54 -5.68 -15.18
C ALA A 25 -3.49 -5.89 -14.09
N ALA A 26 -3.43 -7.10 -13.52
CA ALA A 26 -2.39 -7.47 -12.57
C ALA A 26 -0.98 -7.38 -13.18
N PHE A 27 -0.81 -7.77 -14.45
CA PHE A 27 0.46 -7.67 -15.18
C PHE A 27 0.90 -6.22 -15.38
N VAL A 28 0.02 -5.37 -15.90
CA VAL A 28 0.33 -3.95 -16.11
C VAL A 28 0.62 -3.26 -14.78
N TRP A 29 -0.14 -3.60 -13.72
CA TRP A 29 0.10 -3.05 -12.39
C TRP A 29 1.47 -3.45 -11.84
N ILE A 30 1.83 -4.74 -11.86
CA ILE A 30 3.14 -5.16 -11.32
C ILE A 30 4.29 -4.56 -12.13
N TYR A 31 4.14 -4.45 -13.46
CA TYR A 31 5.13 -3.78 -14.30
C TYR A 31 5.23 -2.28 -14.00
N LEU A 32 4.11 -1.60 -13.75
CA LEU A 32 4.11 -0.21 -13.34
C LEU A 32 4.86 -0.01 -12.01
N ILE A 33 4.67 -0.89 -11.03
CA ILE A 33 5.37 -0.77 -9.75
C ILE A 33 6.86 -1.06 -9.88
N LEU A 34 7.25 -2.10 -10.64
CA LEU A 34 8.66 -2.51 -10.75
C LEU A 34 9.47 -1.64 -11.71
N PHE A 35 8.87 -1.20 -12.81
CA PHE A 35 9.58 -0.56 -13.93
C PHE A 35 8.98 0.78 -14.35
N GLY A 36 7.84 1.17 -13.79
CA GLY A 36 7.10 2.37 -14.21
C GLY A 36 7.91 3.65 -14.01
N GLU A 37 8.67 3.76 -12.92
CA GLU A 37 9.50 4.95 -12.69
C GLU A 37 10.62 5.05 -13.72
N ALA A 38 11.38 3.97 -13.94
CA ALA A 38 12.45 3.92 -14.93
C ALA A 38 11.92 4.21 -16.35
N LEU A 39 10.78 3.61 -16.70
CA LEU A 39 10.09 3.88 -17.96
C LEU A 39 9.69 5.36 -18.07
N SER A 40 9.16 5.94 -17.00
CA SER A 40 8.71 7.34 -17.01
C SER A 40 9.88 8.33 -17.13
N ILE A 41 11.01 8.06 -16.47
CA ILE A 41 12.26 8.82 -16.66
C ILE A 41 12.74 8.71 -18.10
N TYR A 42 12.78 7.50 -18.65
CA TYR A 42 13.16 7.28 -20.04
C TYR A 42 12.26 8.06 -21.00
N LEU A 43 10.94 7.99 -20.84
CA LEU A 43 9.97 8.72 -21.67
C LEU A 43 10.15 10.24 -21.54
N PHE A 44 10.45 10.75 -20.34
CA PHE A 44 10.70 12.18 -20.14
C PHE A 44 11.99 12.63 -20.85
N ILE A 45 13.06 11.83 -20.76
CA ILE A 45 14.30 12.08 -21.53
C ILE A 45 13.98 12.09 -23.03
N GLN A 46 13.27 11.08 -23.54
CA GLN A 46 12.87 11.05 -24.96
C GLN A 46 12.06 12.29 -25.37
N LEU A 47 11.15 12.77 -24.52
CA LEU A 47 10.39 14.00 -24.78
C LEU A 47 11.32 15.22 -24.92
N VAL A 48 12.28 15.37 -24.01
CA VAL A 48 13.27 16.47 -24.03
C VAL A 48 14.20 16.40 -25.24
N TYR A 49 14.55 15.21 -25.74
CA TYR A 49 15.37 15.05 -26.95
C TYR A 49 14.57 15.02 -28.26
N SER A 50 13.24 15.16 -28.19
CA SER A 50 12.38 15.15 -29.38
C SER A 50 12.15 16.56 -29.96
N ARG A 51 11.43 16.63 -31.08
CA ARG A 51 10.90 17.91 -31.61
C ARG A 51 9.97 18.65 -30.65
N PHE A 52 9.51 17.97 -29.59
CA PHE A 52 8.64 18.50 -28.52
C PHE A 52 9.42 18.84 -27.24
N TRP A 53 10.73 19.07 -27.33
CA TRP A 53 11.58 19.42 -26.17
C TRP A 53 11.02 20.55 -25.31
N TRP A 54 10.39 21.55 -25.93
CA TRP A 54 9.77 22.68 -25.24
C TRP A 54 8.66 22.23 -24.29
N ALA A 55 7.89 21.20 -24.64
CA ALA A 55 6.86 20.64 -23.78
C ALA A 55 7.49 19.93 -22.57
N GLY A 56 8.61 19.24 -22.77
CA GLY A 56 9.38 18.63 -21.69
C GLY A 56 9.91 19.67 -20.69
N ILE A 57 10.44 20.80 -21.18
CA ILE A 57 10.90 21.89 -20.33
C ILE A 57 9.73 22.55 -19.58
N LEU A 58 8.63 22.86 -20.26
CA LEU A 58 7.44 23.44 -19.61
C LEU A 58 6.89 22.51 -18.52
N TYR A 59 6.81 21.21 -18.80
CA TYR A 59 6.41 20.21 -17.80
C TYR A 59 7.38 20.15 -16.62
N GLY A 60 8.70 20.19 -16.88
CA GLY A 60 9.72 20.20 -15.83
C GLY A 60 9.63 21.44 -14.93
N ILE A 61 9.44 22.64 -15.51
CA ILE A 61 9.24 23.89 -14.75
C ILE A 61 7.98 23.79 -13.89
N TRP A 62 6.87 23.33 -14.47
CA TRP A 62 5.64 23.12 -13.72
C TRP A 62 5.83 22.12 -12.56
N MET A 63 6.54 21.01 -12.81
CA MET A 63 6.82 20.00 -11.79
C MET A 63 7.64 20.56 -10.64
N LEU A 64 8.66 21.39 -10.91
CA LEU A 64 9.49 22.02 -9.88
C LEU A 64 8.69 23.02 -9.03
N ASN A 65 7.80 23.79 -9.65
CA ASN A 65 6.91 24.72 -8.94
C ASN A 65 5.84 24.01 -8.10
N ASP A 66 5.52 22.77 -8.44
CA ASP A 66 4.48 21.94 -7.82
C ASP A 66 5.05 20.79 -6.98
N ILE A 67 6.34 20.84 -6.61
CA ILE A 67 7.04 19.71 -5.97
C ILE A 67 6.42 19.35 -4.61
N ASP A 68 5.98 20.34 -3.84
CA ASP A 68 5.43 20.18 -2.50
C ASP A 68 3.98 19.69 -2.47
N ILE A 69 3.31 19.57 -3.62
CA ILE A 69 1.88 19.21 -3.67
C ILE A 69 1.61 17.86 -2.99
N CYS A 70 2.58 16.95 -3.04
CA CYS A 70 2.52 15.64 -2.39
C CYS A 70 2.44 15.74 -0.86
N SER A 71 2.83 16.88 -0.29
CA SER A 71 2.74 17.18 1.16
C SER A 71 1.59 18.13 1.50
N ARG A 72 0.75 18.48 0.53
CA ARG A 72 -0.37 19.45 0.69
C ARG A 72 -1.71 18.89 0.17
N GLY A 73 -1.91 17.57 0.24
CA GLY A 73 -3.16 16.91 -0.18
C GLY A 73 -3.14 16.26 -1.57
N GLY A 74 -2.09 16.48 -2.36
CA GLY A 74 -1.95 15.91 -3.69
C GLY A 74 -2.93 16.47 -4.73
N ARG A 75 -3.18 15.70 -5.80
CA ARG A 75 -4.08 16.09 -6.91
C ARG A 75 -5.04 14.95 -7.24
N VAL A 76 -5.89 14.59 -6.27
CA VAL A 76 -6.81 13.46 -6.39
C VAL A 76 -7.75 13.64 -7.58
N SER A 77 -7.85 12.63 -8.44
CA SER A 77 -8.79 12.59 -9.54
C SER A 77 -9.79 11.47 -9.33
N GLN A 78 -11.05 11.84 -9.09
CA GLN A 78 -12.14 10.86 -8.97
C GLN A 78 -12.31 10.04 -10.24
N TRP A 79 -12.08 10.64 -11.40
CA TRP A 79 -12.12 9.91 -12.67
C TRP A 79 -11.05 8.82 -12.72
N VAL A 80 -9.80 9.12 -12.36
CA VAL A 80 -8.72 8.13 -12.33
C VAL A 80 -8.99 7.05 -11.28
N ARG A 81 -9.42 7.41 -10.07
CA ARG A 81 -9.77 6.44 -9.01
C ARG A 81 -10.91 5.50 -9.39
N ASN A 82 -11.78 5.90 -10.31
CA ASN A 82 -12.93 5.12 -10.79
C ASN A 82 -12.68 4.41 -12.14
N TRP A 83 -11.46 4.39 -12.65
CA TRP A 83 -11.16 3.64 -13.87
C TRP A 83 -11.56 2.16 -13.73
N THR A 84 -12.20 1.64 -14.78
CA THR A 84 -12.62 0.23 -14.84
C THR A 84 -11.42 -0.71 -14.72
N TRP A 85 -10.22 -0.25 -15.10
CA TRP A 85 -8.97 -0.98 -14.96
C TRP A 85 -8.69 -1.45 -13.52
N TRP A 86 -8.98 -0.61 -12.53
CA TRP A 86 -8.79 -0.97 -11.11
C TRP A 86 -9.74 -2.06 -10.64
N ARG A 87 -10.92 -2.17 -11.24
CA ARG A 87 -11.86 -3.26 -10.95
C ARG A 87 -11.32 -4.58 -11.46
N TYR A 88 -10.75 -4.62 -12.67
CA TYR A 88 -10.07 -5.83 -13.17
C TYR A 88 -8.88 -6.24 -12.28
N LEU A 89 -8.12 -5.27 -11.77
CA LEU A 89 -7.06 -5.55 -10.81
C LEU A 89 -7.64 -6.14 -9.52
N CYS A 90 -8.64 -5.51 -8.91
CA CYS A 90 -9.22 -6.00 -7.65
C CYS A 90 -9.90 -7.37 -7.82
N ASP A 91 -10.57 -7.60 -8.95
CA ASP A 91 -11.21 -8.88 -9.27
C ASP A 91 -10.20 -10.00 -9.59
N TYR A 92 -8.95 -9.66 -9.95
CA TYR A 92 -7.90 -10.65 -10.04
C TYR A 92 -7.67 -11.26 -8.65
N PHE A 93 -7.57 -10.44 -7.59
CA PHE A 93 -7.27 -10.85 -6.21
C PHE A 93 -8.48 -10.97 -5.29
N PRO A 94 -9.70 -11.05 -5.85
CA PRO A 94 -10.94 -10.65 -5.16
C PRO A 94 -10.75 -9.73 -3.93
N ILE A 95 -10.22 -8.51 -4.14
CA ILE A 95 -9.98 -7.57 -3.03
C ILE A 95 -11.32 -7.08 -2.49
N THR A 96 -11.49 -7.17 -1.17
CA THR A 96 -12.66 -6.62 -0.48
C THR A 96 -12.24 -5.66 0.62
N LEU A 97 -13.02 -4.59 0.78
CA LEU A 97 -12.87 -3.62 1.86
C LEU A 97 -14.06 -3.76 2.81
N VAL A 98 -13.78 -3.94 4.09
CA VAL A 98 -14.77 -4.13 5.15
C VAL A 98 -14.51 -3.12 6.26
N LYS A 99 -15.57 -2.56 6.83
CA LYS A 99 -15.49 -1.75 8.05
C LYS A 99 -16.21 -2.46 9.19
N THR A 100 -15.67 -2.41 10.40
CA THR A 100 -16.31 -3.00 11.57
C THR A 100 -17.32 -2.06 12.23
N VAL A 101 -17.18 -0.76 12.01
CA VAL A 101 -18.04 0.30 12.54
C VAL A 101 -18.19 1.43 11.52
N ASP A 102 -19.21 2.26 11.68
CA ASP A 102 -19.31 3.54 10.99
C ASP A 102 -18.28 4.53 11.57
N LEU A 103 -17.69 5.34 10.70
CA LEU A 103 -16.80 6.44 11.08
C LEU A 103 -17.54 7.77 10.90
N ASP A 104 -17.26 8.71 11.79
CA ASP A 104 -17.83 10.06 11.78
C ASP A 104 -17.12 10.90 10.71
N PRO A 105 -17.80 11.30 9.63
CA PRO A 105 -17.17 12.08 8.56
C PRO A 105 -16.76 13.49 8.99
N SER A 106 -17.13 13.96 10.19
CA SER A 106 -16.63 15.24 10.71
C SER A 106 -15.22 15.13 11.32
N LYS A 107 -14.65 13.92 11.42
CA LYS A 107 -13.35 13.68 12.03
C LYS A 107 -12.32 13.22 11.01
N ASN A 108 -11.06 13.55 11.28
CA ASN A 108 -9.92 13.02 10.54
C ASN A 108 -9.35 11.81 11.26
N TYR A 109 -8.94 10.82 10.48
CA TYR A 109 -8.47 9.52 10.95
C TYR A 109 -7.10 9.21 10.38
N MET A 110 -6.27 8.55 11.17
CA MET A 110 -5.09 7.89 10.65
C MET A 110 -5.28 6.38 10.67
N PHE A 111 -5.39 5.81 9.47
CA PHE A 111 -5.51 4.39 9.25
C PHE A 111 -4.11 3.78 9.24
N ALA A 112 -3.81 3.00 10.27
CA ALA A 112 -2.55 2.29 10.43
C ALA A 112 -2.72 0.86 9.88
N ILE A 113 -2.15 0.62 8.71
CA ILE A 113 -2.38 -0.55 7.87
C ILE A 113 -1.29 -1.60 8.07
N PHE A 114 -1.72 -2.86 8.19
CA PHE A 114 -0.89 -4.05 8.31
C PHE A 114 -1.48 -5.22 7.50
N PRO A 115 -0.67 -6.21 7.09
CA PRO A 115 0.75 -6.07 6.83
C PRO A 115 1.00 -5.25 5.54
N HIS A 116 2.24 -4.86 5.30
CA HIS A 116 2.71 -4.32 4.02
C HIS A 116 2.66 -5.40 2.94
N GLY A 117 2.95 -6.67 3.27
CA GLY A 117 3.22 -7.70 2.28
C GLY A 117 4.39 -7.30 1.37
N VAL A 118 4.53 -7.94 0.21
CA VAL A 118 5.59 -7.56 -0.74
C VAL A 118 5.29 -6.19 -1.37
N ILE A 119 4.02 -5.92 -1.76
CA ILE A 119 3.63 -4.71 -2.53
C ILE A 119 2.27 -4.11 -2.10
N SER A 120 1.78 -4.39 -0.89
CA SER A 120 0.60 -3.76 -0.26
C SER A 120 -0.62 -3.60 -1.16
N LEU A 121 -1.00 -4.66 -1.87
CA LEU A 121 -2.03 -4.63 -2.88
C LEU A 121 -3.43 -4.39 -2.28
N GLY A 122 -3.73 -4.97 -1.11
CA GLY A 122 -4.97 -4.73 -0.37
C GLY A 122 -5.13 -3.25 -0.02
N ALA A 123 -4.05 -2.60 0.44
CA ALA A 123 -4.03 -1.17 0.70
C ALA A 123 -4.21 -0.35 -0.60
N PHE A 124 -3.49 -0.70 -1.68
CA PHE A 124 -3.63 -0.03 -2.96
C PHE A 124 -5.08 -0.09 -3.49
N GLY A 125 -5.65 -1.30 -3.57
CA GLY A 125 -7.01 -1.51 -4.05
C GLY A 125 -8.05 -0.75 -3.22
N SER A 126 -7.90 -0.79 -1.90
CA SER A 126 -8.84 -0.21 -0.95
C SER A 126 -8.77 1.30 -0.78
N PHE A 127 -7.58 1.89 -0.94
CA PHE A 127 -7.30 3.26 -0.50
C PHE A 127 -6.76 4.18 -1.60
N CYS A 128 -6.15 3.64 -2.67
CA CYS A 128 -5.77 4.43 -3.85
C CYS A 128 -6.88 4.49 -4.90
N THR A 129 -7.78 3.52 -4.93
CA THR A 129 -8.82 3.40 -5.95
C THR A 129 -10.21 3.33 -5.32
N ASN A 130 -11.26 3.53 -6.12
CA ASN A 130 -12.63 3.27 -5.67
C ASN A 130 -13.15 1.90 -6.15
N ALA A 131 -12.27 0.98 -6.55
CA ALA A 131 -12.68 -0.32 -7.08
C ALA A 131 -13.36 -1.22 -6.03
N THR A 132 -12.99 -1.08 -4.76
CA THR A 132 -13.62 -1.78 -3.63
C THR A 132 -14.73 -0.96 -2.93
N ASN A 133 -15.19 0.12 -3.58
CA ASN A 133 -16.27 1.00 -3.11
C ASN A 133 -15.97 1.77 -1.82
N PHE A 134 -14.75 2.29 -1.66
CA PHE A 134 -14.37 3.14 -0.51
C PHE A 134 -15.41 4.24 -0.23
N TYR A 135 -15.80 5.03 -1.25
CA TYR A 135 -16.72 6.16 -1.06
C TYR A 135 -18.16 5.73 -0.72
N LYS A 136 -18.53 4.49 -1.02
CA LYS A 136 -19.82 3.92 -0.59
C LYS A 136 -19.75 3.47 0.87
N LEU A 137 -18.63 2.90 1.29
CA LEU A 137 -18.42 2.41 2.65
C LEU A 137 -18.17 3.55 3.64
N PHE A 138 -17.48 4.60 3.21
CA PHE A 138 -17.12 5.76 4.02
C PHE A 138 -17.67 7.04 3.37
N PRO A 139 -19.00 7.24 3.38
CA PRO A 139 -19.62 8.41 2.75
C PRO A 139 -19.13 9.70 3.43
N GLY A 140 -18.85 10.72 2.62
CA GLY A 140 -18.32 12.01 3.10
C GLY A 140 -16.83 12.00 3.45
N MET A 141 -16.16 10.85 3.37
CA MET A 141 -14.73 10.75 3.65
C MET A 141 -13.86 10.80 2.39
N SER A 142 -12.65 11.32 2.55
CA SER A 142 -11.55 11.19 1.59
C SER A 142 -10.55 10.15 2.11
N CYS A 143 -9.72 9.55 1.24
CA CYS A 143 -8.54 8.80 1.72
C CYS A 143 -7.32 9.17 0.89
N HIS A 144 -6.19 9.24 1.59
CA HIS A 144 -4.87 9.49 1.03
C HIS A 144 -3.90 8.40 1.47
N LEU A 145 -3.41 7.59 0.52
CA LEU A 145 -2.40 6.57 0.84
C LEU A 145 -1.01 7.21 0.92
N ILE A 146 -0.30 6.91 1.99
CA ILE A 146 1.00 7.51 2.26
C ILE A 146 2.12 6.63 1.71
N THR A 147 3.03 7.24 0.94
CA THR A 147 4.17 6.56 0.32
C THR A 147 5.45 7.39 0.35
N LEU A 148 6.56 6.78 -0.08
CA LEU A 148 7.87 7.41 -0.13
C LEU A 148 7.86 8.69 -1.00
N GLY A 149 8.40 9.78 -0.45
CA GLY A 149 8.45 11.09 -1.12
C GLY A 149 9.17 11.08 -2.48
N GLY A 150 10.15 10.18 -2.66
CA GLY A 150 10.94 10.06 -3.90
C GLY A 150 10.10 9.77 -5.15
N HIS A 151 8.98 9.04 -5.01
CA HIS A 151 8.05 8.77 -6.11
C HIS A 151 7.51 10.06 -6.76
N PHE A 152 7.39 11.15 -5.99
CA PHE A 152 6.83 12.41 -6.47
C PHE A 152 7.85 13.27 -7.23
N LEU A 153 9.12 12.84 -7.32
CA LEU A 153 10.16 13.47 -8.12
C LEU A 153 10.25 12.88 -9.53
N VAL A 154 9.57 11.76 -9.78
CA VAL A 154 9.62 11.05 -11.05
C VAL A 154 8.56 11.62 -12.01
N PRO A 155 8.95 12.17 -13.18
CA PRO A 155 8.02 12.74 -14.14
C PRO A 155 7.01 11.69 -14.61
N PHE A 156 5.77 12.10 -14.89
CA PHE A 156 4.60 11.27 -15.26
C PHE A 156 4.14 10.27 -14.18
N PHE A 157 5.04 9.52 -13.55
CA PHE A 157 4.72 8.61 -12.46
C PHE A 157 4.12 9.38 -11.28
N ARG A 158 4.70 10.54 -10.92
CA ARG A 158 4.15 11.42 -9.88
C ARG A 158 2.71 11.80 -10.14
N ASP A 159 2.33 12.03 -11.39
CA ASP A 159 0.99 12.51 -11.73
C ASP A 159 -0.04 11.40 -11.58
N LEU A 160 0.31 10.16 -11.93
CA LEU A 160 -0.54 9.01 -11.64
C LEU A 160 -0.66 8.80 -10.13
N ALA A 161 0.45 8.83 -9.38
CA ALA A 161 0.47 8.68 -7.93
C ALA A 161 -0.41 9.73 -7.23
N LEU A 162 -0.29 11.00 -7.63
CA LEU A 162 -1.12 12.09 -7.12
C LEU A 162 -2.59 11.95 -7.52
N ALA A 163 -2.88 11.50 -8.75
CA ALA A 163 -4.24 11.29 -9.26
C ALA A 163 -4.99 10.18 -8.51
N ILE A 164 -4.30 9.09 -8.15
CA ILE A 164 -4.84 8.05 -7.26
C ILE A 164 -4.76 8.44 -5.78
N GLY A 165 -4.39 9.69 -5.48
CA GLY A 165 -4.42 10.30 -4.15
C GLY A 165 -3.38 9.77 -3.18
N MET A 166 -2.20 9.40 -3.68
CA MET A 166 -1.05 9.17 -2.83
C MET A 166 -0.43 10.49 -2.37
N CYS A 167 0.08 10.51 -1.14
CA CYS A 167 0.80 11.64 -0.56
C CYS A 167 2.12 11.20 0.07
N SER A 168 3.00 12.17 0.34
CA SER A 168 4.32 11.95 0.93
C SER A 168 4.21 11.47 2.38
N SER A 169 5.14 10.61 2.80
CA SER A 169 5.29 10.11 4.16
C SER A 169 5.98 11.08 5.14
N SER A 170 6.17 12.34 4.75
CA SER A 170 6.74 13.37 5.63
C SER A 170 5.79 13.71 6.78
N GLU A 171 6.32 14.04 7.96
CA GLU A 171 5.49 14.50 9.09
C GLU A 171 4.64 15.72 8.72
N GLN A 172 5.21 16.65 7.94
CA GLN A 172 4.50 17.82 7.43
C GLN A 172 3.26 17.44 6.60
N SER A 173 3.39 16.46 5.71
CA SER A 173 2.29 15.95 4.88
C SER A 173 1.16 15.38 5.75
N LEU A 174 1.53 14.55 6.72
CA LEU A 174 0.56 13.91 7.62
C LEU A 174 -0.16 14.93 8.50
N LEU A 175 0.58 15.86 9.11
CA LEU A 175 -0.03 16.92 9.94
C LEU A 175 -0.90 17.85 9.10
N HIS A 176 -0.54 18.12 7.85
CA HIS A 176 -1.37 18.88 6.93
C HIS A 176 -2.69 18.17 6.65
N LEU A 177 -2.64 16.89 6.26
CA LEU A 177 -3.82 16.09 5.93
C LEU A 177 -4.73 15.82 7.13
N LEU A 178 -4.17 15.74 8.34
CA LEU A 178 -4.90 15.51 9.59
C LEU A 178 -5.35 16.80 10.29
N ASP A 179 -5.09 17.98 9.72
CA ASP A 179 -5.49 19.26 10.31
C ASP A 179 -7.02 19.42 10.29
N GLN A 180 -7.66 19.20 11.44
CA GLN A 180 -9.12 19.34 11.61
C GLN A 180 -9.64 20.75 11.33
N LYS A 181 -8.78 21.78 11.25
CA LYS A 181 -9.23 23.13 10.85
C LYS A 181 -9.38 23.28 9.33
N LYS A 182 -8.76 22.39 8.56
CA LYS A 182 -8.73 22.45 7.09
C LYS A 182 -9.57 21.37 6.44
N TYR A 183 -9.63 20.21 7.07
CA TYR A 183 -10.25 19.03 6.52
C TYR A 183 -11.16 18.37 7.53
N GLU A 184 -12.24 17.82 7.02
CA GLU A 184 -13.16 16.92 7.72
C GLU A 184 -13.21 15.62 6.90
N GLY A 185 -13.27 14.47 7.57
CA GLY A 185 -13.42 13.18 6.91
C GLY A 185 -12.18 12.68 6.19
N ASN A 186 -10.99 13.22 6.44
CA ASN A 186 -9.76 12.69 5.84
C ASN A 186 -9.34 11.39 6.54
N ALA A 187 -9.27 10.29 5.78
CA ALA A 187 -8.56 9.07 6.17
C ALA A 187 -7.13 9.10 5.62
N VAL A 188 -6.14 9.29 6.49
CA VAL A 188 -4.73 9.22 6.13
C VAL A 188 -4.26 7.78 6.32
N CYS A 189 -4.05 7.12 5.19
CA CYS A 189 -3.89 5.68 5.08
C CYS A 189 -2.38 5.34 5.03
N MET A 190 -1.79 4.84 6.12
CA MET A 190 -0.35 4.61 6.25
C MET A 190 -0.03 3.14 6.56
N ILE A 191 0.88 2.54 5.79
CA ILE A 191 1.43 1.21 6.05
C ILE A 191 2.61 1.33 7.03
N ILE A 192 2.42 0.89 8.27
CA ILE A 192 3.32 1.24 9.38
C ILE A 192 4.68 0.54 9.31
N GLY A 193 4.68 -0.76 8.95
CA GLY A 193 5.91 -1.52 8.79
C GLY A 193 6.80 -0.99 7.66
N GLY A 194 6.16 -0.44 6.62
CA GLY A 194 6.79 0.10 5.42
C GLY A 194 7.65 -0.95 4.69
N ALA A 195 8.60 -0.47 3.90
CA ALA A 195 9.50 -1.33 3.13
C ALA A 195 10.22 -2.39 4.01
N ALA A 196 10.55 -2.08 5.27
CA ALA A 196 11.20 -3.04 6.16
C ALA A 196 10.37 -4.30 6.40
N GLU A 197 9.05 -4.17 6.48
CA GLU A 197 8.15 -5.30 6.72
C GLU A 197 7.99 -6.16 5.46
N ALA A 198 8.14 -5.57 4.26
CA ALA A 198 8.11 -6.33 3.00
C ALA A 198 9.19 -7.42 2.93
N LEU A 199 10.29 -7.24 3.67
CA LEU A 199 11.38 -8.21 3.74
C LEU A 199 11.01 -9.47 4.52
N ASP A 200 10.05 -9.37 5.44
CA ASP A 200 9.51 -10.46 6.26
C ASP A 200 8.18 -11.03 5.69
N ALA A 201 7.76 -10.57 4.51
CA ALA A 201 6.52 -11.02 3.88
C ALA A 201 6.67 -12.42 3.27
N HIS A 202 6.25 -13.44 4.03
CA HIS A 202 6.23 -14.83 3.60
C HIS A 202 4.81 -15.41 3.65
N PRO A 203 4.48 -16.38 2.77
CA PRO A 203 3.14 -16.96 2.71
C PRO A 203 2.69 -17.49 4.06
N LYS A 204 1.44 -17.20 4.43
CA LYS A 204 0.80 -17.57 5.70
C LYS A 204 1.44 -17.02 6.98
N GLU A 205 2.50 -16.23 6.87
CA GLU A 205 3.14 -15.58 8.00
C GLU A 205 2.60 -14.16 8.18
N TYR A 206 2.29 -13.78 9.42
CA TYR A 206 1.85 -12.44 9.78
C TYR A 206 2.86 -11.80 10.74
N LYS A 207 4.09 -11.59 10.24
CA LYS A 207 5.13 -10.84 10.95
C LYS A 207 5.04 -9.37 10.58
N VAL A 208 4.71 -8.51 11.54
CA VAL A 208 4.56 -7.06 11.36
C VAL A 208 5.58 -6.29 12.19
N ILE A 209 6.07 -5.17 11.68
CA ILE A 209 7.01 -4.29 12.37
C ILE A 209 6.23 -3.14 12.99
N LEU A 210 6.01 -3.20 14.30
CA LEU A 210 5.25 -2.22 15.06
C LEU A 210 5.93 -1.81 16.38
N SER A 211 6.64 -2.70 17.07
CA SER A 211 7.17 -2.47 18.43
C SER A 211 8.04 -1.20 18.52
N ARG A 212 8.85 -0.97 17.48
CA ARG A 212 9.72 0.21 17.35
C ARG A 212 9.12 1.37 16.55
N ARG A 213 7.95 1.20 15.94
CA ARG A 213 7.31 2.20 15.06
C ARG A 213 6.37 3.09 15.86
N LYS A 214 6.91 4.12 16.50
CA LYS A 214 6.13 5.05 17.34
C LYS A 214 5.84 6.41 16.68
N GLY A 215 6.40 6.66 15.49
CA GLY A 215 6.26 7.93 14.78
C GLY A 215 4.81 8.27 14.42
N PHE A 216 4.02 7.28 13.98
CA PHE A 216 2.61 7.51 13.65
C PHE A 216 1.81 7.90 14.91
N ILE A 217 2.04 7.25 16.06
CA ILE A 217 1.40 7.64 17.33
C ILE A 217 1.69 9.11 17.66
N ARG A 218 2.95 9.53 17.53
CA ARG A 218 3.35 10.93 17.73
C ARG A 218 2.57 11.88 16.82
N VAL A 219 2.40 11.54 15.54
CA VAL A 219 1.63 12.34 14.57
C VAL A 219 0.14 12.38 14.89
N ALA A 220 -0.46 11.26 15.29
CA ALA A 220 -1.86 11.20 15.74
C ALA A 220 -2.07 12.12 16.95
N MET A 221 -1.19 12.05 17.95
CA MET A 221 -1.26 12.91 19.14
C MET A 221 -1.12 14.39 18.79
N LYS A 222 -0.17 14.77 17.93
CA LYS A 222 0.00 16.16 17.50
C LYS A 222 -1.22 16.73 16.77
N SER A 223 -1.84 15.92 15.91
CA SER A 223 -3.01 16.32 15.14
C SER A 223 -4.32 16.23 15.93
N GLY A 224 -4.41 15.31 16.89
CA GLY A 224 -5.67 14.93 17.54
C GLY A 224 -6.53 14.00 16.69
N ALA A 225 -5.97 13.41 15.63
CA ALA A 225 -6.69 12.46 14.78
C ALA A 225 -6.83 11.09 15.47
N SER A 226 -7.99 10.46 15.30
CA SER A 226 -8.22 9.13 15.86
C SER A 226 -7.42 8.08 15.08
N LEU A 227 -6.82 7.14 15.81
CA LEU A 227 -6.05 6.03 15.24
C LEU A 227 -6.97 4.87 14.89
N VAL A 228 -6.85 4.31 13.69
CA VAL A 228 -7.68 3.18 13.25
C VAL A 228 -6.77 2.01 12.85
N PRO A 229 -6.83 0.86 13.54
CA PRO A 229 -6.11 -0.33 13.09
C PRO A 229 -6.78 -0.86 11.84
N VAL A 230 -5.99 -1.13 10.79
CA VAL A 230 -6.45 -1.71 9.54
C VAL A 230 -5.62 -2.95 9.24
N PHE A 231 -6.27 -4.07 8.90
CA PHE A 231 -5.60 -5.34 8.64
C PHE A 231 -6.01 -5.93 7.29
N SER A 232 -5.05 -6.33 6.45
CA SER A 232 -5.26 -6.97 5.15
C SER A 232 -4.93 -8.46 5.21
N PHE A 233 -5.97 -9.28 5.34
CA PHE A 233 -5.86 -10.74 5.37
C PHE A 233 -5.61 -11.30 3.96
N GLY A 234 -4.70 -12.26 3.82
CA GLY A 234 -4.31 -12.87 2.53
C GLY A 234 -3.25 -12.10 1.74
N GLU A 235 -2.82 -10.92 2.21
CA GLU A 235 -1.82 -10.07 1.55
C GLU A 235 -0.46 -10.77 1.40
N THR A 236 -0.04 -11.57 2.37
CA THR A 236 1.25 -12.27 2.36
C THR A 236 1.26 -13.50 1.45
N ASP A 237 0.11 -13.96 0.99
CA ASP A 237 -0.03 -15.12 0.10
C ASP A 237 0.07 -14.74 -1.39
N LEU A 238 0.27 -13.45 -1.71
CA LEU A 238 0.33 -12.97 -3.09
C LEU A 238 1.65 -13.26 -3.80
N PHE A 239 2.73 -13.47 -3.04
CA PHE A 239 4.06 -13.76 -3.57
C PHE A 239 4.78 -14.71 -2.63
N HIS A 240 5.65 -15.53 -3.19
CA HIS A 240 6.45 -16.53 -2.49
C HIS A 240 7.94 -16.21 -2.63
N PRO A 241 8.44 -15.10 -2.06
CA PRO A 241 9.83 -14.71 -2.21
C PRO A 241 10.79 -15.77 -1.62
N PRO A 242 12.08 -15.79 -2.01
CA PRO A 242 13.03 -16.72 -1.44
C PRO A 242 13.18 -16.52 0.07
N ASN A 243 13.35 -17.62 0.81
CA ASN A 243 13.66 -17.56 2.24
C ASN A 243 14.89 -16.68 2.48
N ASN A 244 14.75 -15.72 3.39
CA ASN A 244 15.76 -14.71 3.69
C ASN A 244 15.88 -14.50 5.21
N PRO A 245 16.28 -15.54 5.98
CA PRO A 245 16.37 -15.43 7.43
C PRO A 245 17.34 -14.31 7.85
N GLU A 246 17.16 -13.77 9.05
CA GLU A 246 17.81 -12.54 9.50
C GLU A 246 19.35 -12.60 9.42
N ASN A 247 19.93 -13.79 9.59
CA ASN A 247 21.36 -14.04 9.54
C ASN A 247 21.91 -14.31 8.12
N SER A 248 21.07 -14.42 7.09
CA SER A 248 21.48 -14.77 5.72
C SER A 248 22.20 -13.64 4.98
N LEU A 249 23.04 -14.02 4.00
CA LEU A 249 23.69 -13.07 3.09
C LEU A 249 22.65 -12.28 2.27
N LEU A 250 21.57 -12.94 1.84
CA LEU A 250 20.49 -12.31 1.11
C LEU A 250 19.84 -11.20 1.95
N ARG A 251 19.43 -11.49 3.20
CA ARG A 251 18.86 -10.46 4.08
C ARG A 251 19.81 -9.29 4.29
N ARG A 252 21.11 -9.55 4.54
CA ARG A 252 22.11 -8.47 4.73
C ARG A 252 22.22 -7.56 3.51
N PHE A 253 22.21 -8.13 2.31
CA PHE A 253 22.19 -7.35 1.06
C PHE A 253 20.90 -6.54 0.93
N GLN A 254 19.74 -7.16 1.13
CA GLN A 254 18.43 -6.50 1.03
C GLN A 254 18.33 -5.32 2.01
N GLU A 255 18.75 -5.52 3.26
CA GLU A 255 18.78 -4.48 4.28
C GLU A 255 19.72 -3.33 3.91
N LYS A 256 20.91 -3.63 3.38
CA LYS A 256 21.84 -2.58 2.92
C LYS A 256 21.22 -1.71 1.82
N VAL A 257 20.58 -2.33 0.82
CA VAL A 257 19.88 -1.57 -0.25
C VAL A 257 18.73 -0.75 0.32
N ARG A 258 17.92 -1.34 1.22
CA ARG A 258 16.81 -0.66 1.88
C ARG A 258 17.25 0.55 2.69
N GLN A 259 18.35 0.44 3.44
CA GLN A 259 18.89 1.54 4.23
C GLN A 259 19.43 2.67 3.35
N LEU A 260 19.99 2.36 2.18
CA LEU A 260 20.52 3.36 1.24
C LEU A 260 19.43 4.06 0.42
N THR A 261 18.39 3.33 0.02
CA THR A 261 17.41 3.80 -0.99
C THR A 261 16.00 4.00 -0.45
N GLY A 262 15.68 3.43 0.72
CA GLY A 262 14.31 3.32 1.23
C GLY A 262 13.48 2.20 0.59
N ILE A 263 13.99 1.54 -0.46
CA ILE A 263 13.29 0.50 -1.22
C ILE A 263 13.78 -0.88 -0.78
N SER A 264 12.85 -1.81 -0.56
CA SER A 264 13.18 -3.21 -0.26
C SER A 264 13.31 -4.03 -1.53
N PRO A 265 14.50 -4.50 -1.91
CA PRO A 265 14.68 -5.32 -3.10
C PRO A 265 14.18 -6.73 -2.82
N MET A 266 12.88 -6.93 -3.01
CA MET A 266 12.24 -8.24 -2.98
C MET A 266 12.11 -8.77 -4.40
N PHE A 267 12.31 -10.07 -4.57
CA PHE A 267 11.97 -10.76 -5.81
C PHE A 267 10.52 -11.25 -5.71
N PRO A 268 9.55 -10.60 -6.37
CA PRO A 268 8.16 -10.98 -6.29
C PRO A 268 7.92 -12.26 -7.09
N MET A 269 8.22 -13.42 -6.49
CA MET A 269 8.01 -14.71 -7.15
C MET A 269 6.54 -15.09 -7.04
N GLY A 270 5.84 -15.06 -8.17
CA GLY A 270 4.49 -15.58 -8.31
C GLY A 270 4.40 -16.48 -9.53
N ARG A 271 3.46 -16.19 -10.42
CA ARG A 271 3.16 -16.96 -11.63
C ARG A 271 3.56 -16.22 -12.91
N GLY A 272 3.48 -16.93 -14.03
CA GLY A 272 3.60 -16.35 -15.36
C GLY A 272 2.30 -15.74 -15.86
N MET A 273 2.39 -15.05 -17.01
CA MET A 273 1.22 -14.53 -17.71
C MET A 273 0.41 -15.68 -18.32
N PHE A 274 1.09 -16.64 -18.96
CA PHE A 274 0.49 -17.79 -19.64
C PHE A 274 0.64 -19.14 -18.92
N GLN A 275 1.32 -19.18 -17.77
CA GLN A 275 1.52 -20.39 -16.96
C GLN A 275 1.52 -20.04 -15.47
N TYR A 276 1.37 -21.05 -14.60
CA TYR A 276 1.10 -20.89 -13.16
C TYR A 276 2.28 -21.21 -12.24
N SER A 277 3.41 -21.65 -12.77
CA SER A 277 4.56 -22.17 -12.01
C SER A 277 5.58 -21.13 -11.56
N TYR A 278 5.91 -20.13 -12.39
CA TYR A 278 6.93 -19.12 -12.03
C TYR A 278 6.77 -17.80 -12.78
N GLY A 279 7.15 -16.68 -12.17
CA GLY A 279 7.18 -15.37 -12.82
C GLY A 279 7.02 -14.24 -11.83
N VAL A 280 6.81 -13.03 -12.33
CA VAL A 280 6.62 -11.82 -11.51
C VAL A 280 5.15 -11.48 -11.29
N LEU A 281 4.22 -12.16 -11.98
CA LEU A 281 2.80 -11.87 -11.81
C LEU A 281 2.35 -12.41 -10.45
N PRO A 282 1.61 -11.65 -9.64
CA PRO A 282 1.27 -12.10 -8.30
C PRO A 282 0.30 -13.30 -8.35
N ILE A 283 0.32 -14.11 -7.30
CA ILE A 283 -0.53 -15.29 -7.17
C ILE A 283 -1.97 -14.85 -6.93
N ARG A 284 -2.89 -15.58 -7.57
CA ARG A 284 -4.31 -15.27 -7.51
C ARG A 284 -4.91 -15.76 -6.19
N SER A 285 -4.88 -14.93 -5.15
CA SER A 285 -5.45 -15.22 -3.83
C SER A 285 -6.39 -14.09 -3.37
N PRO A 286 -7.49 -14.39 -2.64
CA PRO A 286 -8.35 -13.38 -2.01
C PRO A 286 -7.59 -12.49 -1.03
N VAL A 287 -7.88 -11.18 -1.05
CA VAL A 287 -7.39 -10.22 -0.04
C VAL A 287 -8.58 -9.49 0.59
N THR A 288 -8.64 -9.46 1.92
CA THR A 288 -9.68 -8.71 2.64
C THR A 288 -9.06 -7.69 3.58
N THR A 289 -9.25 -6.41 3.27
CA THR A 289 -8.81 -5.29 4.10
C THR A 289 -9.94 -4.90 5.05
N VAL A 290 -9.71 -5.07 6.36
CA VAL A 290 -10.65 -4.77 7.43
C VAL A 290 -10.22 -3.50 8.16
N VAL A 291 -11.10 -2.50 8.19
CA VAL A 291 -10.96 -1.26 8.94
C VAL A 291 -11.62 -1.45 10.32
N GLY A 292 -10.80 -1.41 11.37
CA GLY A 292 -11.24 -1.60 12.75
C GLY A 292 -11.91 -0.38 13.37
N ALA A 293 -12.20 -0.46 14.67
CA ALA A 293 -12.80 0.64 15.42
C ALA A 293 -11.78 1.74 15.73
N PRO A 294 -12.18 3.03 15.67
CA PRO A 294 -11.28 4.13 15.97
C PRO A 294 -10.89 4.16 17.46
N MET A 295 -9.65 4.55 17.71
CA MET A 295 -9.10 4.85 19.02
C MET A 295 -8.88 6.36 19.09
N GLU A 296 -9.67 7.02 19.93
CA GLU A 296 -9.51 8.45 20.16
C GLU A 296 -8.18 8.74 20.87
N VAL A 297 -7.51 9.80 20.44
CA VAL A 297 -6.23 10.21 20.98
C VAL A 297 -6.34 11.64 21.47
N LYS A 298 -5.91 11.89 22.70
CA LYS A 298 -5.86 13.25 23.25
C LYS A 298 -4.81 14.05 22.48
N ARG A 299 -5.21 15.21 21.94
CA ARG A 299 -4.29 16.10 21.26
C ARG A 299 -3.21 16.61 22.21
N ASN A 300 -1.95 16.37 21.89
CA ASN A 300 -0.78 16.92 22.56
C ASN A 300 0.28 17.28 21.50
N LEU A 301 0.70 18.54 21.46
CA LEU A 301 1.69 19.03 20.49
C LEU A 301 3.12 18.55 20.81
N GLU A 302 3.39 18.28 22.09
CA GLU A 302 4.70 17.87 22.60
C GLU A 302 4.53 16.63 23.50
N PRO A 303 4.09 15.48 22.92
CA PRO A 303 3.84 14.28 23.71
C PRO A 303 5.15 13.71 24.25
N THR A 304 5.14 13.34 25.53
CA THR A 304 6.29 12.67 26.15
C THR A 304 6.42 11.23 25.61
N ASN A 305 7.58 10.60 25.81
CA ASN A 305 7.76 9.23 25.35
C ASN A 305 6.86 8.25 26.13
N GLU A 306 6.58 8.53 27.41
CA GLU A 306 5.69 7.72 28.24
C GLU A 306 4.25 7.76 27.74
N GLU A 307 3.76 8.95 27.34
CA GLU A 307 2.43 9.08 26.75
C GLU A 307 2.33 8.35 25.40
N ILE A 308 3.35 8.50 24.55
CA ILE A 308 3.43 7.79 23.27
C ILE A 308 3.42 6.28 23.49
N ASP A 309 4.17 5.79 24.48
CA ASP A 309 4.29 4.37 24.77
C ASP A 309 2.98 3.80 25.31
N ALA A 310 2.25 4.54 26.14
CA ALA A 310 0.92 4.15 26.61
C ALA A 310 -0.08 4.04 25.45
N VAL A 311 -0.14 5.05 24.57
CA VAL A 311 -1.03 5.04 23.39
C VAL A 311 -0.63 3.95 22.40
N HIS A 312 0.67 3.73 22.20
CA HIS A 312 1.20 2.66 21.34
C HIS A 312 0.85 1.26 21.88
N ALA A 313 0.96 1.05 23.19
CA ALA A 313 0.58 -0.21 23.83
C ALA A 313 -0.93 -0.50 23.68
N GLU A 314 -1.78 0.51 23.88
CA GLU A 314 -3.22 0.37 23.65
C GLU A 314 -3.52 0.06 22.17
N PHE A 315 -2.92 0.80 21.24
CA PHE A 315 -3.06 0.57 19.81
C PHE A 315 -2.66 -0.86 19.43
N THR A 316 -1.53 -1.34 19.97
CA THR A 316 -1.01 -2.69 19.74
C THR A 316 -2.01 -3.74 20.21
N LYS A 317 -2.60 -3.58 21.40
CA LYS A 317 -3.64 -4.48 21.92
C LYS A 317 -4.88 -4.49 21.01
N ARG A 318 -5.30 -3.33 20.50
CA ARG A 318 -6.44 -3.22 19.57
C ARG A 318 -6.15 -3.90 18.23
N LEU A 319 -4.94 -3.74 17.69
CA LEU A 319 -4.51 -4.44 16.47
C LEU A 319 -4.53 -5.96 16.65
N GLN A 320 -3.98 -6.46 17.76
CA GLN A 320 -4.02 -7.90 18.09
C GLN A 320 -5.46 -8.41 18.20
N THR A 321 -6.32 -7.64 18.86
CA THR A 321 -7.75 -7.98 19.00
C THR A 321 -8.45 -8.03 17.64
N LEU A 322 -8.20 -7.06 16.77
CA LEU A 322 -8.74 -7.04 15.40
C LEU A 322 -8.29 -8.28 14.62
N PHE A 323 -7.00 -8.60 14.67
CA PHE A 323 -6.45 -9.78 14.00
C PHE A 323 -7.11 -11.07 14.48
N GLU A 324 -7.13 -11.30 15.80
CA GLU A 324 -7.66 -12.53 16.39
C GLU A 324 -9.16 -12.69 16.15
N THR A 325 -9.92 -11.59 16.17
CA THR A 325 -11.38 -11.63 15.97
C THR A 325 -11.75 -11.88 14.50
N GLU A 326 -11.00 -11.32 13.56
CA GLU A 326 -11.36 -11.34 12.14
C GLU A 326 -10.70 -12.48 11.36
N LYS A 327 -9.56 -13.03 11.81
CA LYS A 327 -8.82 -14.05 11.06
C LYS A 327 -9.63 -15.28 10.68
N VAL A 328 -10.57 -15.69 11.53
CA VAL A 328 -11.44 -16.87 11.30
C VAL A 328 -12.33 -16.69 10.07
N LYS A 329 -12.72 -15.45 9.74
CA LYS A 329 -13.61 -15.16 8.61
C LYS A 329 -12.89 -15.21 7.27
N TYR A 330 -11.59 -14.90 7.25
CA TYR A 330 -10.87 -14.61 6.00
C TYR A 330 -9.70 -15.56 5.74
N LEU A 331 -9.18 -16.25 6.76
CA LEU A 331 -8.08 -17.20 6.62
C LEU A 331 -8.56 -18.64 6.73
N LYS A 332 -8.31 -19.43 5.69
CA LYS A 332 -8.57 -20.89 5.75
C LYS A 332 -7.70 -21.61 6.77
N TYR A 333 -6.55 -21.03 7.11
CA TYR A 333 -5.55 -21.57 8.04
C TYR A 333 -5.53 -20.76 9.35
N HIS A 334 -6.68 -20.24 9.79
CA HIS A 334 -6.77 -19.33 10.92
C HIS A 334 -6.27 -19.92 12.26
N GLU A 335 -6.32 -21.25 12.42
CA GLU A 335 -5.83 -21.94 13.62
C GLU A 335 -4.30 -21.87 13.75
N GLU A 336 -3.60 -21.92 12.61
CA GLU A 336 -2.14 -21.83 12.52
C GLU A 336 -1.66 -20.37 12.45
N ALA A 337 -2.51 -19.48 11.93
CA ALA A 337 -2.19 -18.06 11.75
C ALA A 337 -2.01 -17.34 13.10
N LYS A 338 -0.81 -16.78 13.30
CA LYS A 338 -0.45 -15.98 14.48
C LYS A 338 0.13 -14.65 14.04
N LEU A 339 -0.32 -13.56 14.67
CA LEU A 339 0.27 -12.25 14.50
C LEU A 339 1.54 -12.14 15.36
N VAL A 340 2.67 -11.98 14.69
CA VAL A 340 3.97 -11.75 15.33
C VAL A 340 4.32 -10.27 15.18
N ILE A 341 4.47 -9.58 16.30
CA ILE A 341 4.79 -8.15 16.33
C ILE A 341 6.27 -7.98 16.67
N THR A 342 7.01 -7.25 15.83
CA THR A 342 8.46 -7.00 15.96
C THR A 342 8.83 -5.53 15.96
#